data_AF-A0A538RA34-F1
#
_entry.id   AF-A0A538RA34-F1
#
_cell.length_a   1.000
_cell.length_b   1.000
_cell.length_c   1.000
_cell.angle_alpha   90.00
_cell.angle_beta   90.00
_cell.angle_gamma   90.00
#
_symmetry.space_group_name_H-M   'P 1'
#
loop_
_entity.id
_entity.type
_entity.pdbx_description
1 polymer ?
#
loop_
_entity_poly.entity_id
_entity_poly.type
_entity_poly.pdbx_seq_one_letter_code
_entity_poly.pdbx_strand_id
1 'polypeptide(L)'
;MKSGMLVGVLGLAIVVWAAPAAADHNGPARGEPGLQLDADIGERAFHLGARLLLPERAWGAWLWGQSGPGGPRLEGRLEGGGRPLDFSLDAREIRELFERWLPRR
;
A
#
# COMPACT_ATOMS: atom_id res chain seq x y z
N MET A 1 -24.00 -13.68 10.20
CA MET A 1 -23.97 -12.34 9.57
C MET A 1 -22.86 -11.52 10.22
N LYS A 2 -21.71 -11.34 9.54
CA LYS A 2 -20.65 -10.34 9.81
C LYS A 2 -19.47 -10.59 8.85
N SER A 3 -19.76 -10.66 7.55
CA SER A 3 -18.75 -10.85 6.49
C SER A 3 -18.87 -9.77 5.42
N GLY A 4 -19.31 -8.57 5.80
CA GLY A 4 -19.59 -7.47 4.87
C GLY A 4 -18.61 -6.29 4.97
N MET A 5 -17.65 -6.31 5.91
CA MET A 5 -16.86 -5.11 6.23
C MET A 5 -15.43 -5.13 5.62
N LEU A 6 -14.96 -6.27 5.12
CA LEU A 6 -13.60 -6.40 4.57
C LEU A 6 -13.49 -6.07 3.07
N VAL A 7 -14.61 -6.04 2.35
CA VAL A 7 -14.62 -5.70 0.90
C VAL A 7 -14.54 -4.19 0.69
N GLY A 8 -14.93 -3.37 1.69
CA GLY A 8 -14.87 -1.91 1.60
C GLY A 8 -13.45 -1.33 1.53
N VAL A 9 -12.46 -2.02 2.09
CA VAL A 9 -11.06 -1.54 2.11
C VAL A 9 -10.33 -1.86 0.80
N LEU A 10 -10.64 -3.00 0.16
CA LEU A 10 -10.03 -3.37 -1.12
C LEU A 10 -10.61 -2.58 -2.31
N GLY A 11 -11.88 -2.17 -2.23
CA GLY A 11 -12.54 -1.37 -3.27
C GLY A 11 -12.03 0.07 -3.36
N LEU A 12 -11.51 0.63 -2.26
CA LEU A 12 -10.97 1.99 -2.25
C LEU A 12 -9.60 2.10 -2.97
N ALA A 13 -8.91 0.98 -3.19
CA ALA A 13 -7.62 0.96 -3.89
C ALA A 13 -7.74 1.06 -5.42
N ILE A 14 -8.94 0.87 -6.00
CA ILE A 14 -9.14 0.89 -7.45
C ILE A 14 -9.64 2.26 -7.96
N VAL A 15 -10.01 3.19 -7.07
CA VAL A 15 -10.45 4.56 -7.42
C VAL A 15 -9.27 5.55 -7.40
N VAL A 16 -8.11 5.15 -7.93
CA VAL A 16 -7.01 6.08 -8.27
C VAL A 16 -6.66 5.88 -9.74
N TRP A 17 -7.67 6.03 -10.59
CA TRP A 17 -7.47 6.30 -12.01
C TRP A 17 -7.80 7.77 -12.23
N ALA A 18 -6.82 8.50 -12.75
CA ALA A 18 -6.82 9.93 -13.09
C ALA A 18 -6.45 10.93 -11.98
N ALA A 19 -5.15 11.09 -11.75
CA ALA A 19 -4.51 12.42 -11.76
C ALA A 19 -2.99 12.27 -11.83
N PRO A 20 -2.28 12.92 -12.78
CA PRO A 20 -0.87 13.22 -12.61
C PRO A 20 -0.82 14.41 -11.66
N ALA A 21 -0.61 14.18 -10.38
CA ALA A 21 -0.41 15.27 -9.44
C ALA A 21 0.92 15.01 -8.74
N ALA A 22 1.95 15.69 -9.22
CA ALA A 22 3.06 16.10 -8.39
C ALA A 22 2.47 16.85 -7.18
N ALA A 23 2.12 16.10 -6.14
CA ALA A 23 1.64 16.62 -4.89
C ALA A 23 2.86 17.03 -4.07
N ASP A 24 3.50 18.12 -4.50
CA ASP A 24 4.45 18.88 -3.71
C ASP A 24 3.65 19.62 -2.62
N HIS A 25 3.09 18.86 -1.67
CA HIS A 25 2.43 19.43 -0.50
C HIS A 25 3.47 19.58 0.60
N ASN A 26 3.76 20.83 0.97
CA ASN A 26 4.43 21.20 2.21
C ASN A 26 3.90 20.33 3.34
N GLY A 27 4.71 19.37 3.79
CA GLY A 27 4.33 18.43 4.84
C GLY A 27 3.97 19.16 6.14
N PRO A 28 3.21 18.49 7.04
CA PRO A 28 2.85 19.07 8.34
C PRO A 28 4.11 19.55 9.07
N ALA A 29 4.02 20.71 9.73
CA ALA A 29 5.11 21.26 10.52
C ALA A 29 5.51 20.26 11.62
N ARG A 30 6.77 20.32 12.06
CA ARG A 30 7.32 19.35 13.03
C ARG A 30 6.48 19.32 14.31
N GLY A 31 5.79 18.22 14.57
CA GLY A 31 4.96 18.01 15.76
C GLY A 31 3.44 18.13 15.53
N GLU A 32 3.01 18.49 14.34
CA GLU A 32 1.59 18.53 14.00
C GLU A 32 1.07 17.18 13.47
N PRO A 33 -0.16 16.79 13.79
CA PRO A 33 -0.82 15.68 13.13
C PRO A 33 -0.89 15.91 11.62
N GLY A 34 -0.58 14.89 10.83
CA GLY A 34 -0.76 15.00 9.39
C GLY A 34 -0.65 13.68 8.65
N LEU A 35 -1.14 13.68 7.42
CA LEU A 35 -1.13 12.54 6.53
C LEU A 35 -0.22 12.86 5.34
N GLN A 36 0.81 12.04 5.15
CA GLN A 36 1.65 12.06 3.96
C GLN A 36 1.25 10.89 3.07
N LEU A 37 1.09 11.15 1.79
CA LEU A 37 0.80 10.16 0.77
C LEU A 37 1.91 10.25 -0.29
N ASP A 38 2.41 9.09 -0.71
CA ASP A 38 3.38 8.97 -1.78
C ASP A 38 2.88 7.94 -2.78
N ALA A 39 2.94 8.28 -4.06
CA ALA A 39 2.47 7.40 -5.13
C ALA A 39 3.29 7.65 -6.39
N ASP A 40 3.91 6.58 -6.89
CA ASP A 40 4.57 6.54 -8.18
C ASP A 40 4.06 5.32 -8.95
N ILE A 41 3.59 5.53 -10.19
CA ILE A 41 3.01 4.49 -11.02
C ILE A 41 3.67 4.55 -12.39
N GLY A 42 4.54 3.59 -12.64
CA GLY A 42 5.14 3.34 -13.95
C GLY A 42 4.54 2.12 -14.64
N GLU A 43 4.92 1.91 -15.90
CA GLU A 43 4.40 0.80 -16.71
C GLU A 43 4.70 -0.59 -16.13
N ARG A 44 5.81 -0.72 -15.38
CA ARG A 44 6.33 -2.00 -14.90
C ARG A 44 6.56 -2.05 -13.39
N ALA A 45 6.37 -0.94 -12.71
CA ALA A 45 6.57 -0.83 -11.29
C ALA A 45 5.63 0.22 -10.72
N PHE A 46 5.20 0.02 -9.48
CA PHE A 46 4.49 1.03 -8.72
C PHE A 46 5.03 1.10 -7.30
N HIS A 47 4.86 2.25 -6.68
CA HIS A 47 5.05 2.51 -5.28
C HIS A 47 3.81 3.22 -4.73
N LEU A 48 3.29 2.74 -3.62
CA LEU A 48 2.21 3.36 -2.87
C LEU A 48 2.61 3.41 -1.40
N GLY A 49 2.63 4.61 -0.83
CA GLY A 49 3.00 4.88 0.54
C GLY A 49 2.00 5.79 1.23
N ALA A 50 1.72 5.52 2.50
CA ALA A 50 0.98 6.42 3.35
C ALA A 50 1.65 6.48 4.72
N ARG A 51 1.75 7.68 5.30
CA ARG A 51 2.27 7.89 6.64
C ARG A 51 1.38 8.82 7.43
N LEU A 52 0.88 8.34 8.56
CA LEU A 52 0.17 9.13 9.56
C LEU A 52 1.17 9.58 10.61
N LEU A 53 1.35 10.90 10.72
CA LEU A 53 2.14 11.56 11.74
C LEU A 53 1.21 12.03 12.86
N LEU A 54 1.55 11.69 14.10
CA LEU A 54 0.92 12.17 15.33
C LEU A 54 2.02 12.73 16.24
N PRO A 55 1.71 13.59 17.22
CA PRO A 55 2.71 14.27 18.05
C PRO A 55 3.73 13.33 18.71
N GLU A 56 3.32 12.12 19.10
CA GLU A 56 4.20 11.15 19.80
C GLU A 56 4.46 9.87 19.01
N ARG A 57 3.80 9.66 17.86
CA ARG A 57 3.88 8.40 17.11
C ARG A 57 3.69 8.63 15.62
N ALA A 58 4.34 7.78 14.83
CA ALA A 58 4.08 7.69 13.41
C ALA A 58 3.66 6.27 13.05
N TRP A 59 2.75 6.18 12.09
CA TRP A 59 2.33 4.94 11.45
C TRP A 59 2.57 5.07 9.96
N GLY A 60 3.06 4.02 9.34
CA GLY A 60 3.39 4.03 7.92
C GLY A 60 3.06 2.69 7.28
N ALA A 61 2.60 2.74 6.04
CA ALA A 61 2.41 1.57 5.22
C ALA A 61 2.94 1.90 3.81
N TRP A 62 3.77 1.02 3.29
CA TRP A 62 4.32 1.12 1.94
C TRP A 62 4.15 -0.19 1.20
N LEU A 63 3.94 -0.09 -0.10
CA LEU A 63 3.74 -1.19 -1.00
C LEU A 63 4.45 -0.88 -2.32
N TRP A 64 5.34 -1.78 -2.73
CA TRP A 64 6.04 -1.73 -4.01
C TRP A 64 5.63 -2.93 -4.84
N GLY A 65 5.21 -2.70 -6.07
CA GLY A 65 4.98 -3.77 -7.03
C GLY A 65 5.91 -3.64 -8.21
N GLN A 66 6.38 -4.77 -8.73
CA GLN A 66 7.17 -4.82 -9.96
C GLN A 66 6.72 -5.98 -10.84
N SER A 67 6.70 -5.77 -12.16
CA SER A 67 6.46 -6.80 -13.17
C SER A 67 7.67 -6.99 -14.07
N GLY A 68 8.26 -8.18 -14.01
CA GLY A 68 9.50 -8.53 -14.71
C GLY A 68 9.43 -9.87 -15.44
N PRO A 69 10.51 -10.26 -16.14
CA PRO A 69 10.66 -11.60 -16.72
C PRO A 69 10.53 -12.72 -15.67
N GLY A 70 10.83 -12.42 -14.39
CA GLY A 70 10.65 -13.33 -13.24
C GLY A 70 9.23 -13.36 -12.67
N GLY A 71 8.26 -12.69 -13.30
CA GLY A 71 6.89 -12.57 -12.81
C GLY A 71 6.66 -11.34 -11.92
N PRO A 72 5.42 -11.17 -11.41
CA PRO A 72 5.09 -10.11 -10.47
C PRO A 72 5.78 -10.33 -9.12
N ARG A 73 6.24 -9.25 -8.51
CA ARG A 73 6.75 -9.21 -7.14
C ARG A 73 6.08 -8.07 -6.40
N LEU A 74 5.75 -8.32 -5.13
CA LEU A 74 5.18 -7.35 -4.22
C LEU A 74 6.04 -7.28 -2.97
N GLU A 75 6.45 -6.09 -2.58
CA GLU A 75 7.14 -5.84 -1.32
C GLU A 75 6.31 -4.86 -0.52
N GLY A 76 6.37 -4.96 0.80
CA GLY A 76 5.70 -3.99 1.64
C GLY A 76 6.35 -3.84 2.98
N ARG A 77 6.08 -2.69 3.60
CA ARG A 77 6.59 -2.32 4.90
C ARG A 77 5.47 -1.70 5.72
N LEU A 78 5.36 -2.13 6.97
CA LEU A 78 4.47 -1.55 7.95
C LEU A 78 5.29 -1.00 9.11
N GLU A 79 5.03 0.25 9.47
CA GLU A 79 5.58 0.93 10.65
C GLU A 79 4.43 1.31 11.58
N GLY A 80 4.58 1.07 12.88
CA GLY A 80 3.60 1.50 13.86
C GLY A 80 4.08 1.26 15.29
N GLY A 81 4.60 2.31 15.95
CA GLY A 81 4.93 2.35 17.39
C GLY A 81 5.94 1.34 17.94
N GLY A 82 6.32 0.32 17.15
CA GLY A 82 7.26 -0.75 17.49
C GLY A 82 8.20 -1.06 16.32
N ARG A 83 8.70 -2.28 16.24
CA ARG A 83 9.64 -2.68 15.16
C ARG A 83 8.90 -2.68 13.81
N PRO A 84 9.47 -2.07 12.75
CA PRO A 84 8.94 -2.19 11.40
C PRO A 84 8.81 -3.66 10.98
N LEU A 85 7.76 -3.95 10.21
CA LEU A 85 7.55 -5.25 9.59
C LEU A 85 7.72 -5.10 8.09
N ASP A 86 8.73 -5.78 7.55
CA ASP A 86 8.95 -5.90 6.12
C ASP A 86 8.45 -7.26 5.63
N PHE A 87 7.81 -7.29 4.46
CA PHE A 87 7.37 -8.51 3.80
C PHE A 87 7.65 -8.45 2.29
N SER A 88 7.83 -9.62 1.69
CA SER A 88 7.97 -9.78 0.25
C SER A 88 7.12 -10.97 -0.17
N LEU A 89 6.38 -10.81 -1.26
CA LEU A 89 5.54 -11.81 -1.89
C LEU A 89 5.97 -11.94 -3.35
N ASP A 90 6.30 -13.15 -3.77
CA ASP A 90 6.63 -13.42 -5.17
C ASP A 90 5.40 -13.86 -5.98
N ALA A 91 5.60 -14.08 -7.28
CA ALA A 91 4.53 -14.46 -8.21
C ALA A 91 3.76 -15.71 -7.79
N ARG A 92 4.44 -16.68 -7.15
CA ARG A 92 3.82 -17.91 -6.69
C ARG A 92 2.96 -17.63 -5.46
N GLU A 93 3.50 -16.92 -4.48
CA GLU A 93 2.79 -16.60 -3.25
C GLU A 93 1.59 -15.69 -3.52
N ILE A 94 1.74 -14.73 -4.44
CA ILE A 94 0.64 -13.89 -4.92
C ILE A 94 -0.46 -14.77 -5.52
N ARG A 95 -0.11 -15.73 -6.40
CA ARG A 95 -1.08 -16.64 -7.00
C ARG A 95 -1.80 -17.49 -5.94
N GLU A 96 -1.06 -18.08 -5.02
CA GLU A 96 -1.63 -18.89 -3.93
C GLU A 96 -2.57 -18.07 -3.04
N LEU A 97 -2.24 -16.80 -2.77
CA LEU A 97 -3.09 -15.88 -2.02
C LEU A 97 -4.39 -15.58 -2.77
N PHE A 98 -4.30 -15.29 -4.08
CA PHE A 98 -5.46 -15.07 -4.93
C PHE A 98 -6.38 -16.30 -5.00
N GLU A 99 -5.83 -17.49 -5.19
CA GLU A 99 -6.59 -18.74 -5.29
C GLU A 99 -7.31 -19.08 -3.96
N ARG A 100 -6.69 -18.72 -2.83
CA ARG A 100 -7.30 -18.91 -1.50
C ARG A 100 -8.46 -17.96 -1.23
N TRP A 101 -8.40 -16.72 -1.71
CA TRP A 101 -9.38 -15.67 -1.40
C TRP A 101 -10.44 -15.47 -2.49
N LEU A 102 -10.16 -15.81 -3.74
CA LEU A 102 -11.09 -15.83 -4.87
C LEU A 102 -11.15 -17.24 -5.45
N PRO A 103 -11.91 -18.16 -4.83
CA PRO A 103 -12.17 -19.45 -5.45
C PRO A 103 -12.89 -19.21 -6.77
N ARG A 104 -12.26 -19.63 -7.89
CA ARG A 104 -12.89 -19.63 -9.21
C ARG A 104 -14.15 -20.50 -9.12
N ARG A 105 -15.33 -19.88 -9.27
CA ARG A 105 -16.59 -20.59 -9.50
C ARG A 105 -16.70 -20.98 -10.95
#